data_AF-A0A4Y8CBC4-F1
#
_entry.id   AF-A0A4Y8CBC4-F1
#
_cell.length_a   1.000
_cell.length_b   1.000
_cell.length_c   1.000
_cell.angle_alpha   90.00
_cell.angle_beta   90.00
_cell.angle_gamma   90.00
#
_symmetry.space_group_name_H-M   'P 1'
#
loop_
_entity.id
_entity.type
_entity.pdbx_description
1 polymer ?
#
loop_
_entity_poly.entity_id
_entity_poly.type
_entity_poly.pdbx_seq_one_letter_code
_entity_poly.pdbx_strand_id
1 'polypeptide(L)'
;PTPIKNINEIVIEEKNTLDFIQNTETKIDDKKTNDQEIKLQKAVLAKEIAINQALLREIEQGEVEKPKDFTLPPLDFLANPKEHRQEINESEIDKKIYNLLEKLRRFKIGGDVISTYVGPVVTTFEFRPSADVKV
;
A
#
# COMPACT_ATOMS: atom_id res chain seq x y z
N PRO A 1 7.01 -33.72 11.35
CA PRO A 1 5.55 -33.72 11.13
C PRO A 1 4.97 -32.36 11.54
N THR A 2 4.72 -31.49 10.56
CA THR A 2 4.02 -30.22 10.78
C THR A 2 2.56 -30.50 11.16
N PRO A 3 2.00 -29.85 12.19
CA PRO A 3 0.59 -30.01 12.51
C PRO A 3 -0.24 -29.29 11.45
N ILE A 4 -1.20 -30.01 10.87
CA ILE A 4 -2.23 -29.45 9.99
C ILE A 4 -3.08 -28.52 10.87
N LYS A 5 -3.01 -27.20 10.61
CA LYS A 5 -3.85 -26.24 11.34
C LYS A 5 -5.33 -26.53 11.08
N ASN A 6 -6.08 -26.47 12.17
CA ASN A 6 -7.50 -26.75 12.23
C ASN A 6 -8.28 -25.71 11.41
N ILE A 7 -9.25 -26.16 10.62
CA ILE A 7 -10.02 -25.38 9.64
C ILE A 7 -10.69 -24.14 10.29
N ASN A 8 -10.98 -24.23 11.60
CA ASN A 8 -11.58 -23.16 12.38
C ASN A 8 -10.63 -21.95 12.62
N GLU A 9 -9.30 -22.12 12.61
CA GLU A 9 -8.35 -21.00 12.76
C GLU A 9 -8.25 -20.14 11.47
N ILE A 10 -8.42 -20.76 10.31
CA ILE A 10 -8.36 -20.08 9.00
C ILE A 10 -9.57 -19.13 8.83
N VAL A 11 -10.75 -19.55 9.29
CA VAL A 11 -11.99 -18.75 9.19
C VAL A 11 -11.97 -17.53 10.12
N ILE A 12 -11.20 -17.57 11.21
CA ILE A 12 -11.06 -16.45 12.15
C ILE A 12 -10.10 -15.38 11.57
N GLU A 13 -9.06 -15.79 10.83
CA GLU A 13 -8.15 -14.87 10.12
C GLU A 13 -8.83 -14.17 8.92
N GLU A 14 -9.74 -14.84 8.20
CA GLU A 14 -10.54 -14.23 7.13
C GLU A 14 -11.54 -13.18 7.63
N LYS A 15 -12.17 -13.40 8.79
CA LYS A 15 -13.09 -12.41 9.39
C LYS A 15 -12.35 -11.16 9.85
N ASN A 16 -11.21 -11.32 10.52
CA ASN A 16 -10.40 -10.19 11.00
C ASN A 16 -9.81 -9.35 9.86
N THR A 17 -9.49 -9.98 8.72
CA THR A 17 -8.99 -9.26 7.54
C THR A 17 -10.09 -8.51 6.79
N LEU A 18 -11.31 -9.05 6.73
CA LEU A 18 -12.49 -8.35 6.22
C LEU A 18 -12.85 -7.13 7.07
N ASP A 19 -12.75 -7.22 8.40
CA ASP A 19 -13.03 -6.11 9.32
C ASP A 19 -11.99 -4.99 9.21
N PHE A 20 -10.72 -5.33 8.93
CA PHE A 20 -9.67 -4.34 8.66
C PHE A 20 -9.90 -3.59 7.34
N ILE A 21 -10.46 -4.27 6.32
CA ILE A 21 -10.83 -3.67 5.03
C ILE A 21 -12.08 -2.78 5.16
N GLN A 22 -13.01 -3.09 6.07
CA GLN A 22 -14.19 -2.27 6.35
C GLN A 22 -13.83 -0.97 7.09
N ASN A 23 -12.84 -0.98 7.99
CA ASN A 23 -12.45 0.22 8.73
C ASN A 23 -11.64 1.24 7.92
N THR A 24 -11.12 0.88 6.73
CA THR A 24 -10.55 1.82 5.76
C THR A 24 -11.64 2.36 4.82
N GLU A 25 -12.64 3.06 5.37
CA GLU A 25 -13.57 3.82 4.54
C GLU A 25 -12.90 5.10 4.04
N THR A 26 -12.28 5.06 2.86
CA THR A 26 -12.30 6.23 1.99
C THR A 26 -13.73 6.38 1.46
N LYS A 27 -14.44 7.41 1.93
CA LYS A 27 -15.70 7.84 1.31
C LYS A 27 -15.39 8.36 -0.10
N ILE A 28 -15.56 7.48 -1.09
CA ILE A 28 -15.52 7.79 -2.52
C ILE A 28 -16.90 8.40 -2.85
N ASP A 29 -16.99 9.72 -2.90
CA ASP A 29 -18.17 10.42 -3.44
C ASP A 29 -18.08 10.42 -4.98
N ASP A 30 -19.01 9.69 -5.59
CA ASP A 30 -19.60 9.84 -6.93
C ASP A 30 -18.75 10.45 -8.06
N LYS A 31 -18.02 9.59 -8.78
CA LYS A 31 -17.93 9.64 -10.26
C LYS A 31 -17.52 8.29 -10.84
N LYS A 32 -18.30 7.84 -11.83
CA LYS A 32 -18.26 6.53 -12.53
C LYS A 32 -16.84 5.98 -12.79
N THR A 33 -16.33 5.20 -11.86
CA THR A 33 -15.28 4.19 -12.09
C THR A 33 -15.95 2.83 -11.98
N ASN A 34 -15.65 1.91 -12.90
CA ASN A 34 -16.34 0.62 -13.02
C ASN A 34 -16.24 -0.15 -11.69
N ASP A 35 -17.37 -0.43 -11.01
CA ASP A 35 -17.41 -1.14 -9.72
C ASP A 35 -16.65 -2.47 -9.74
N GLN A 36 -16.55 -3.09 -10.92
CA GLN A 36 -15.79 -4.31 -11.15
C GLN A 36 -14.26 -4.11 -11.00
N GLU A 37 -13.74 -2.94 -11.36
CA GLU A 37 -12.32 -2.61 -11.32
C GLU A 37 -11.86 -2.35 -9.87
N ILE A 38 -12.65 -1.62 -9.08
CA ILE A 38 -12.40 -1.42 -7.65
C ILE A 38 -12.45 -2.76 -6.90
N LYS A 39 -13.41 -3.63 -7.25
CA LYS A 39 -13.52 -4.98 -6.68
C LYS A 39 -12.33 -5.86 -7.02
N LEU A 40 -11.82 -5.76 -8.26
CA LEU A 40 -10.63 -6.49 -8.70
C LEU A 40 -9.38 -6.01 -7.96
N GLN A 41 -9.18 -4.68 -7.83
CA GLN A 41 -8.05 -4.10 -7.09
C GLN A 41 -8.06 -4.53 -5.61
N LYS A 42 -9.23 -4.52 -4.96
CA LYS A 42 -9.38 -5.01 -3.58
C LYS A 42 -9.04 -6.50 -3.45
N ALA A 43 -9.44 -7.32 -4.42
CA ALA A 43 -9.13 -8.76 -4.42
C ALA A 43 -7.63 -9.02 -4.63
N VAL A 44 -6.96 -8.24 -5.49
CA VAL A 44 -5.50 -8.29 -5.68
C VAL A 44 -4.77 -7.93 -4.39
N LEU A 45 -5.17 -6.82 -3.74
CA LEU A 45 -4.58 -6.38 -2.48
C LEU A 45 -4.75 -7.43 -1.37
N ALA A 46 -5.94 -8.01 -1.23
CA ALA A 46 -6.18 -9.07 -0.24
C ALA A 46 -5.29 -10.29 -0.48
N LYS A 47 -5.10 -10.68 -1.75
CA LYS A 47 -4.21 -11.77 -2.13
C LYS A 47 -2.75 -11.46 -1.81
N GLU A 48 -2.27 -10.25 -2.12
CA GLU A 48 -0.91 -9.82 -1.79
C GLU A 48 -0.67 -9.80 -0.28
N ILE A 49 -1.61 -9.29 0.51
CA ILE A 49 -1.53 -9.29 1.97
C ILE A 49 -1.42 -10.72 2.51
N ALA A 50 -2.26 -11.64 2.01
CA ALA A 50 -2.22 -13.04 2.43
C ALA A 50 -0.87 -13.70 2.12
N ILE A 51 -0.29 -13.41 0.96
CA ILE A 51 1.04 -13.90 0.57
C ILE A 51 2.12 -13.32 1.49
N ASN A 52 2.09 -12.01 1.75
CA ASN A 52 3.09 -11.37 2.62
C ASN A 52 3.02 -11.89 4.06
N GLN A 53 1.82 -12.17 4.57
CA GLN A 53 1.65 -12.82 5.87
C GLN A 53 2.23 -14.24 5.90
N ALA A 54 2.04 -15.01 4.83
CA ALA A 54 2.64 -16.34 4.72
C ALA A 54 4.18 -16.25 4.70
N LEU A 55 4.74 -15.35 3.90
CA LEU A 55 6.19 -15.12 3.84
C LEU A 55 6.76 -14.67 5.19
N LEU A 56 6.07 -13.78 5.91
CA LEU A 56 6.49 -13.33 7.23
C LEU A 56 6.60 -14.47 8.25
N ARG A 57 5.73 -15.49 8.15
CA ARG A 57 5.76 -16.67 9.02
C ARG A 57 6.92 -17.61 8.70
N GLU A 58 7.43 -17.57 7.47
CA GLU A 58 8.58 -18.37 7.03
C GLU A 58 9.92 -17.75 7.40
N ILE A 59 9.96 -16.45 7.72
CA ILE A 59 11.19 -15.78 8.17
C ILE A 59 11.57 -16.30 9.55
N GLU A 60 12.78 -16.87 9.65
CA GLU A 60 13.37 -17.32 10.91
C GLU A 60 13.64 -16.09 11.80
N GLN A 61 12.85 -15.94 12.84
CA GLN A 61 13.12 -15.00 13.92
C GLN A 61 13.92 -15.71 15.01
N GLY A 62 15.14 -15.24 15.25
CA GLY A 62 15.96 -15.74 16.36
C GLY A 62 15.31 -15.46 17.71
N GLU A 63 15.72 -16.21 18.73
CA GLU A 63 15.27 -16.00 20.10
C GLU A 63 15.89 -14.72 20.66
N VAL A 64 15.04 -13.77 21.05
CA VAL A 64 15.45 -12.55 21.75
C VAL A 64 14.96 -12.64 23.19
N GLU A 65 15.87 -12.58 24.16
CA GLU A 65 15.49 -12.54 25.57
C GLU A 65 14.65 -11.29 25.84
N LYS A 66 13.40 -11.49 26.28
CA LYS A 66 12.55 -10.39 26.71
C LYS A 66 13.17 -9.73 27.94
N PRO A 67 13.31 -8.39 27.99
CA PRO A 67 13.90 -7.74 29.15
C PRO A 67 13.06 -8.00 30.40
N LYS A 68 13.72 -8.33 31.52
CA LYS A 68 13.05 -8.77 32.76
C LYS A 68 12.28 -7.66 33.48
N ASP A 69 12.80 -6.43 33.45
CA ASP A 69 12.24 -5.28 34.17
C ASP A 69 11.72 -4.16 33.25
N PHE A 70 11.48 -4.46 31.97
CA PHE A 70 10.97 -3.48 31.01
C PHE A 70 9.47 -3.62 30.84
N THR A 71 8.73 -2.56 31.19
CA THR A 71 7.32 -2.42 30.87
C THR A 71 7.18 -1.46 29.69
N LEU A 72 6.48 -1.89 28.64
CA LEU A 72 6.22 -1.03 27.49
C LEU A 72 5.32 0.13 27.94
N PRO A 73 5.71 1.39 27.72
CA PRO A 73 4.86 2.52 28.06
C PRO A 73 3.53 2.45 27.29
N PRO A 74 2.40 2.86 27.90
CA PRO A 74 1.12 2.93 27.20
C PRO A 74 1.18 3.86 25.98
N LEU A 75 0.48 3.47 24.91
CA LEU A 75 0.38 4.28 23.69
C LEU A 75 -0.38 5.59 23.90
N ASP A 76 -1.13 5.73 24.98
CA ASP A 76 -1.88 6.95 25.37
C ASP A 76 -0.95 8.16 25.62
N PHE A 77 0.36 7.93 25.75
CA PHE A 77 1.35 9.02 25.79
C PHE A 77 1.58 9.66 24.42
N LEU A 78 1.21 8.98 23.34
CA LEU A 78 1.27 9.52 21.99
C LEU A 78 0.02 10.35 21.72
N ALA A 79 0.18 11.46 20.98
CA ALA A 79 -0.96 12.21 20.50
C ALA A 79 -1.68 11.43 19.40
N ASN A 80 -3.01 11.46 19.43
CA ASN A 80 -3.82 10.90 18.35
C ASN A 80 -3.47 11.58 17.00
N PRO A 81 -3.44 10.82 15.89
CA PRO A 81 -3.20 11.40 14.59
C PRO A 81 -4.31 12.41 14.26
N LYS A 82 -3.94 13.51 13.60
CA LYS A 82 -4.94 14.45 13.10
C LYS A 82 -5.72 13.79 11.98
N GLU A 83 -7.03 13.99 11.96
CA GLU A 83 -7.87 13.53 10.85
C GLU A 83 -7.46 14.30 9.58
N HIS A 84 -6.92 13.58 8.61
CA HIS A 84 -6.58 14.11 7.30
C HIS A 84 -7.40 13.35 6.26
N ARG A 85 -8.41 14.02 5.66
CA ARG A 85 -9.05 13.51 4.45
C ARG A 85 -8.13 13.84 3.28
N GLN A 86 -7.50 12.81 2.71
CA GLN A 86 -6.70 12.97 1.51
C GLN A 86 -7.63 12.95 0.30
N GLU A 87 -8.02 14.12 -0.19
CA GLU A 87 -8.73 14.24 -1.47
C GLU A 87 -7.70 14.26 -2.61
N ILE A 88 -7.66 13.17 -3.37
CA ILE A 88 -6.74 13.02 -4.49
C ILE A 88 -7.38 13.65 -5.73
N ASN A 89 -6.74 14.67 -6.30
CA ASN A 89 -7.16 15.29 -7.54
C ASN A 89 -6.37 14.72 -8.72
N GLU A 90 -6.99 13.83 -9.51
CA GLU A 90 -6.38 13.20 -10.68
C GLU A 90 -5.88 14.22 -11.72
N SER A 91 -6.61 15.33 -11.91
CA SER A 91 -6.19 16.37 -12.87
C SER A 91 -4.89 17.06 -12.46
N GLU A 92 -4.61 17.17 -11.15
CA GLU A 92 -3.33 17.71 -10.68
C GLU A 92 -2.19 16.72 -10.91
N ILE A 93 -2.46 15.43 -10.75
CA ILE A 93 -1.50 14.35 -11.03
C ILE A 93 -1.13 14.37 -12.51
N ASP A 94 -2.11 14.42 -13.42
CA ASP A 94 -1.87 14.49 -14.86
C ASP A 94 -1.03 15.71 -15.25
N LYS A 95 -1.34 16.87 -14.66
CA LYS A 95 -0.53 18.09 -14.86
C LYS A 95 0.90 17.88 -14.37
N LYS A 96 1.11 17.22 -13.23
CA LYS A 96 2.46 16.94 -12.72
C LYS A 96 3.21 15.97 -13.61
N ILE A 97 2.55 14.94 -14.15
CA ILE A 97 3.12 14.00 -15.13
C ILE A 97 3.56 14.76 -16.38
N TYR A 98 2.69 15.60 -16.94
CA TYR A 98 3.03 16.41 -18.12
C TYR A 98 4.25 17.30 -17.86
N ASN A 99 4.27 18.00 -16.72
CA ASN A 99 5.40 18.84 -16.33
C ASN A 99 6.70 18.04 -16.16
N LEU A 100 6.63 16.84 -15.60
CA LEU A 100 7.78 15.95 -15.43
C LEU A 100 8.33 15.54 -16.81
N LEU A 101 7.48 15.02 -17.69
CA LEU A 101 7.87 14.58 -19.03
C LEU A 101 8.46 15.73 -19.86
N GLU A 102 7.84 16.93 -19.79
CA GLU A 102 8.36 18.10 -20.48
C GLU A 102 9.77 18.47 -19.98
N LYS A 103 9.99 18.45 -18.66
CA LYS A 103 11.30 18.75 -18.06
C LYS A 103 12.36 17.72 -18.47
N LEU A 104 12.05 16.43 -18.41
CA LEU A 104 12.97 15.36 -18.82
C LEU A 104 13.36 15.48 -20.29
N ARG A 105 12.40 15.80 -21.16
CA ARG A 105 12.66 16.03 -22.59
C ARG A 105 13.67 17.15 -22.85
N ARG A 106 13.68 18.22 -22.03
CA ARG A 106 14.67 19.32 -22.15
C ARG A 106 16.10 18.83 -21.93
N PHE A 107 16.29 17.77 -21.15
CA PHE A 107 17.58 17.11 -20.92
C PHE A 107 17.86 15.96 -21.89
N LYS A 108 17.05 15.83 -22.96
CA LYS A 108 17.12 14.72 -23.94
C LYS A 108 16.88 13.35 -23.30
N ILE A 109 16.14 13.31 -22.20
CA ILE A 109 15.69 12.07 -21.56
C ILE A 109 14.29 11.78 -22.08
N GLY A 110 14.19 10.81 -22.99
CA GLY A 110 12.92 10.29 -23.52
C GLY A 110 12.40 9.12 -22.68
N GLY A 111 11.07 8.98 -22.64
CA GLY A 111 10.39 7.87 -21.96
C GLY A 111 8.98 8.26 -21.55
N ASP A 112 8.33 7.38 -20.79
CA ASP A 112 6.94 7.56 -20.37
C ASP A 112 6.71 7.07 -18.93
N VAL A 113 5.63 7.55 -18.30
CA VAL A 113 5.22 7.12 -16.96
C VAL A 113 4.32 5.89 -17.06
N ILE A 114 4.68 4.81 -16.35
CA ILE A 114 3.96 3.52 -16.41
C ILE A 114 3.03 3.30 -15.21
N SER A 115 3.29 3.95 -14.08
CA SER A 115 2.51 3.81 -12.85
C SER A 115 2.72 5.00 -11.94
N THR A 116 1.69 5.32 -11.14
CA THR A 116 1.70 6.43 -10.19
C THR A 116 1.24 5.92 -8.83
N TYR A 117 2.06 6.16 -7.80
CA TYR A 117 1.75 5.79 -6.41
C TYR A 117 1.66 7.06 -5.58
N VAL A 118 0.47 7.37 -5.08
CA VAL A 118 0.24 8.54 -4.24
C VAL A 118 0.48 8.16 -2.78
N GLY A 119 1.49 8.75 -2.15
CA GLY A 119 1.76 8.63 -0.73
C GLY A 119 1.34 9.87 0.06
N PRO A 120 1.42 9.83 1.40
CA PRO A 120 1.02 10.94 2.27
C PRO A 120 1.88 12.21 2.09
N VAL A 121 3.16 12.02 1.79
CA VAL A 121 4.14 13.13 1.65
C VAL A 121 4.58 13.30 0.21
N VAL A 122 4.77 12.20 -0.52
CA VAL A 122 5.31 12.19 -1.87
C VAL A 122 4.44 11.35 -2.80
N THR A 123 4.45 11.70 -4.08
CA THR A 123 3.89 10.89 -5.16
C THR A 123 5.04 10.33 -5.99
N THR A 124 5.08 9.01 -6.13
CA THR A 124 6.11 8.31 -6.90
C THR A 124 5.58 8.03 -8.30
N PHE A 125 6.33 8.46 -9.32
CA PHE A 125 6.07 8.14 -10.72
C PHE A 125 7.09 7.11 -11.19
N GLU A 126 6.63 5.93 -11.60
CA GLU A 126 7.49 4.95 -12.24
C GLU A 126 7.68 5.32 -13.71
N PHE A 127 8.93 5.55 -14.10
CA PHE A 127 9.29 6.02 -15.43
C PHE A 127 10.01 4.91 -16.20
N ARG A 128 9.56 4.66 -17.44
CA ARG A 128 10.21 3.77 -18.39
C ARG A 128 10.98 4.61 -19.40
N PRO A 129 12.33 4.65 -19.34
CA PRO A 129 13.12 5.38 -20.30
C PRO A 129 13.08 4.72 -21.69
N SER A 130 13.25 5.53 -22.73
CA SER A 130 13.47 5.03 -24.10
C SER A 130 14.78 4.25 -24.19
N ALA A 131 14.88 3.35 -25.18
CA ALA A 131 16.02 2.44 -25.32
C ALA A 131 17.38 3.15 -25.51
N ASP A 132 17.38 4.39 -25.99
CA ASP A 132 18.54 5.24 -26.21
C ASP A 132 19.01 6.00 -24.96
N VAL A 133 18.21 6.02 -23.90
CA VAL A 133 18.54 6.71 -22.65
C VAL A 133 19.33 5.77 -21.74
N LYS A 134 20.52 6.20 -21.35
CA LYS A 134 21.35 5.49 -20.37
C LYS A 134 20.93 5.84 -18.94
N VAL A 135 20.87 4.82 -18.09
CA VAL A 135 20.53 4.89 -16.65
C VAL A 135 21.80 4.86 -15.81
#